data_AF-A0A976AAW6-F1
#
_entry.id   AF-A0A976AAW6-F1
#
_cell.length_a   1.000
_cell.length_b   1.000
_cell.length_c   1.000
_cell.angle_alpha   90.00
_cell.angle_beta   90.00
_cell.angle_gamma   90.00
#
_symmetry.space_group_name_H-M   'P 1'
#
loop_
_entity.id
_entity.type
_entity.pdbx_description
1 polymer ?
#
loop_
_entity_poly.entity_id
_entity_poly.type
_entity_poly.pdbx_seq_one_letter_code
_entity_poly.pdbx_strand_id
1 'polypeptide(L)'
;MVAREIRHLYWFIRTLRRGLQDAPRRRYYRKIAGQKKRLLDAGVSKREVLDLLACCRSARCRFRACLDCSQPLFCVILLLTH
;
A
#
# COMPACT_ATOMS: atom_id res chain seq x y z
N MET A 1 9.65 5.21 -6.90
CA MET A 1 9.33 3.80 -7.20
C MET A 1 7.84 3.53 -7.00
N VAL A 2 7.17 2.89 -7.97
CA VAL A 2 5.69 2.67 -7.99
C VAL A 2 5.19 1.88 -6.77
N ALA A 3 5.97 0.91 -6.29
CA ALA A 3 5.62 0.13 -5.09
C ALA A 3 5.50 1.01 -3.82
N ARG A 4 6.33 2.05 -3.69
CA ARG A 4 6.27 3.00 -2.57
C ARG A 4 4.97 3.81 -2.58
N GLU A 5 4.50 4.21 -3.75
CA GLU A 5 3.22 4.92 -3.89
C GLU A 5 2.03 4.04 -3.50
N ILE A 6 2.02 2.76 -3.89
CA ILE A 6 0.98 1.80 -3.49
C ILE A 6 0.92 1.68 -1.97
N ARG A 7 2.08 1.56 -1.30
CA ARG A 7 2.16 1.52 0.16
C ARG A 7 1.57 2.78 0.81
N HIS A 8 1.94 3.96 0.32
CA HIS A 8 1.43 5.24 0.81
C HIS A 8 -0.09 5.36 0.66
N LEU A 9 -0.65 4.94 -0.48
CA LEU A 9 -2.10 4.91 -0.71
C LEU A 9 -2.83 3.95 0.23
N TYR A 10 -2.25 2.77 0.50
CA TYR A 10 -2.80 1.83 1.48
C TYR A 10 -2.73 2.35 2.92
N TRP A 11 -1.71 3.14 3.26
CA TRP A 11 -1.64 3.82 4.55
C TRP A 11 -2.82 4.79 4.73
N PHE A 12 -3.12 5.64 3.74
CA PHE A 12 -4.32 6.50 3.80
C PHE A 12 -5.60 5.67 3.93
N ILE A 13 -5.76 4.59 3.18
CA ILE A 13 -6.95 3.72 3.30
C ILE A 13 -7.12 3.19 4.72
N ARG A 14 -6.03 2.93 5.47
CA ARG A 14 -6.09 2.49 6.88
C ARG A 14 -6.49 3.60 7.84
N THR A 15 -6.12 4.86 7.55
CA THR A 15 -6.47 6.00 8.40
C THR A 15 -7.90 6.49 8.16
N LEU A 16 -8.50 6.16 7.02
CA LEU A 16 -9.90 6.50 6.73
C LEU A 16 -10.87 5.70 7.62
N ARG A 17 -11.87 6.41 8.16
CA ARG A 17 -13.00 5.80 8.89
C ARG A 17 -13.97 5.14 7.91
N ARG A 18 -14.21 3.83 8.08
CA ARG A 18 -15.20 3.08 7.29
C ARG A 18 -16.61 3.66 7.51
N GLY A 19 -17.43 3.69 6.46
CA GLY A 19 -18.80 4.21 6.50
C GLY A 19 -18.90 5.74 6.40
N LEU A 20 -17.90 6.48 6.90
CA LEU A 20 -17.87 7.94 6.80
C LEU A 20 -17.10 8.44 5.57
N GLN A 21 -16.01 7.75 5.20
CA GLN A 21 -15.07 8.24 4.19
C GLN A 21 -14.95 7.31 2.98
N ASP A 22 -16.05 6.70 2.58
CA ASP A 22 -16.04 5.70 1.50
C ASP A 22 -15.77 6.31 0.11
N ALA A 23 -16.16 7.55 -0.14
CA ALA A 23 -15.82 8.24 -1.39
C ALA A 23 -14.29 8.46 -1.54
N PRO A 24 -13.59 9.07 -0.55
CA PRO A 24 -12.12 9.09 -0.52
C PRO A 24 -11.48 7.70 -0.62
N ARG A 25 -12.04 6.70 0.08
CA ARG A 25 -11.55 5.32 0.04
C ARG A 25 -11.59 4.73 -1.37
N ARG A 26 -12.71 4.89 -2.08
CA ARG A 26 -12.87 4.47 -3.49
C ARG A 26 -11.87 5.20 -4.39
N ARG A 27 -11.60 6.49 -4.16
CA ARG A 27 -10.61 7.25 -4.92
C ARG A 27 -9.20 6.65 -4.76
N TYR A 28 -8.79 6.30 -3.54
CA TYR A 28 -7.48 5.67 -3.32
C TYR A 28 -7.37 4.30 -3.98
N TYR A 29 -8.43 3.48 -3.93
CA TYR A 29 -8.44 2.20 -4.66
C TYR A 29 -8.31 2.36 -6.18
N ARG A 30 -8.93 3.38 -6.78
CA ARG A 30 -8.74 3.69 -8.21
C ARG A 30 -7.30 4.09 -8.52
N LYS A 31 -6.68 4.90 -7.67
CA LYS A 31 -5.24 5.24 -7.81
C LYS A 31 -4.37 3.98 -7.74
N ILE A 32 -4.62 3.08 -6.79
CA ILE A 32 -3.91 1.80 -6.68
C ILE A 32 -4.06 0.96 -7.95
N ALA A 33 -5.24 0.93 -8.57
CA ALA A 33 -5.45 0.21 -9.83
C ALA A 33 -4.57 0.77 -10.97
N GLY A 34 -4.44 2.09 -11.06
CA GLY A 34 -3.52 2.73 -12.02
C GLY A 34 -2.05 2.35 -11.77
N GLN A 35 -1.62 2.36 -10.51
CA GLN A 35 -0.26 1.96 -10.15
C GLN A 35 0.01 0.47 -10.39
N LYS A 36 -0.99 -0.38 -10.16
CA LYS A 36 -0.95 -1.81 -10.48
C LYS A 36 -0.67 -2.02 -11.98
N LYS A 37 -1.38 -1.28 -12.84
CA LYS A 37 -1.18 -1.34 -14.29
C LYS A 37 0.26 -0.95 -14.65
N ARG A 38 0.78 0.16 -14.09
CA ARG A 38 2.16 0.61 -14.32
C ARG A 38 3.22 -0.43 -13.92
N LEU A 39 3.01 -1.21 -12.86
CA LEU A 39 3.93 -2.29 -12.50
C LEU A 39 3.91 -3.42 -13.54
N LEU A 40 2.72 -3.82 -14.00
CA LEU A 40 2.59 -4.85 -15.03
C LEU A 40 3.20 -4.39 -16.36
N ASP A 41 2.96 -3.14 -16.75
CA ASP A 41 3.51 -2.54 -17.97
C ASP A 41 5.05 -2.44 -17.90
N ALA A 42 5.61 -2.32 -16.69
CA ALA A 42 7.06 -2.34 -16.44
C ALA A 42 7.66 -3.75 -16.38
N GLY A 43 6.89 -4.80 -16.70
CA GLY A 43 7.36 -6.18 -16.73
C GLY A 43 7.37 -6.90 -15.38
N VAL A 44 6.86 -6.28 -14.30
CA VAL A 44 6.74 -6.94 -13.00
C VAL A 44 5.69 -8.05 -13.11
N SER A 45 6.01 -9.24 -12.60
CA SER A 45 5.10 -10.37 -12.73
C SER A 45 3.79 -10.12 -11.98
N LYS A 46 2.69 -10.67 -12.50
CA LYS A 46 1.39 -10.62 -11.82
C LYS A 46 1.47 -11.17 -10.39
N ARG A 47 2.30 -12.18 -10.16
CA ARG A 47 2.49 -12.79 -8.84
C ARG A 47 3.12 -11.81 -7.86
N GLU A 48 4.21 -11.16 -8.23
CA GLU A 48 4.88 -10.15 -7.40
C GLU A 48 3.97 -8.98 -7.06
N VAL A 49 3.17 -8.52 -8.02
CA VAL A 49 2.17 -7.46 -7.80
C VAL A 49 1.13 -7.91 -6.77
N LEU A 50 0.64 -9.16 -6.86
CA LEU A 50 -0.32 -9.69 -5.90
C LEU A 50 0.30 -9.87 -4.50
N ASP A 51 1.54 -10.33 -4.42
CA ASP A 51 2.26 -10.48 -3.16
C ASP A 51 2.50 -9.11 -2.48
N LEU A 52 2.84 -8.07 -3.26
CA LEU A 52 2.90 -6.68 -2.77
C LEU A 52 1.54 -6.22 -2.22
N LEU A 53 0.45 -6.44 -2.94
CA LEU A 53 -0.89 -6.02 -2.50
C LEU A 53 -1.36 -6.81 -1.27
N ALA A 54 -1.08 -8.11 -1.20
CA ALA A 54 -1.39 -8.94 -0.04
C ALA A 54 -0.65 -8.44 1.21
N CYS A 55 0.62 -8.10 1.06
CA CYS A 55 1.39 -7.45 2.09
C CYS A 55 0.79 -6.10 2.52
N CYS A 56 0.51 -5.22 1.55
CA CYS A 56 -0.04 -3.88 1.83
C CYS A 56 -1.43 -3.93 2.47
N ARG A 57 -2.20 -5.01 2.32
CA ARG A 57 -3.49 -5.23 2.99
C ARG A 57 -3.33 -5.81 4.40
N SER A 58 -2.24 -6.52 4.65
CA SER A 58 -1.98 -7.13 5.97
C SER A 58 -1.87 -6.05 7.05
N ALA A 59 -2.46 -6.31 8.22
CA ALA A 59 -2.25 -5.49 9.42
C ALA A 59 -0.78 -5.52 9.89
N ARG A 60 -0.02 -6.55 9.48
CA ARG A 60 1.39 -6.80 9.84
C ARG A 60 2.37 -6.50 8.71
N CYS A 61 2.03 -5.59 7.80
CA CYS A 61 2.94 -5.09 6.74
C CYS A 61 4.30 -4.58 7.27
N ARG A 62 4.43 -4.42 8.60
CA ARG A 62 5.64 -4.10 9.36
C ARG A 62 6.74 -5.18 9.36
N PHE A 63 6.43 -6.46 9.10
CA PHE A 63 7.36 -7.57 9.39
C PHE A 63 7.68 -8.53 8.23
N ARG A 64 6.96 -8.48 7.11
CA ARG A 64 7.19 -9.42 6.00
C ARG A 64 8.04 -8.73 4.92
N ALA A 65 9.01 -9.47 4.36
CA ALA A 65 9.88 -9.05 3.26
C ALA A 65 9.07 -8.80 1.97
N CYS A 66 8.33 -7.69 1.95
CA CYS A 66 7.55 -7.31 0.78
C CYS A 66 8.49 -6.72 -0.26
N LEU A 67 8.13 -6.88 -1.54
CA LEU A 67 8.89 -6.31 -2.66
C LEU A 67 9.21 -4.84 -2.35
N ASP A 68 10.51 -4.52 -2.25
CA ASP A 68 11.01 -3.17 -2.00
C ASP A 68 10.63 -2.59 -0.60
N CYS A 69 10.44 -3.43 0.43
CA CYS A 69 10.45 -3.01 1.84
C CYS A 69 11.90 -2.76 2.29
N SER A 70 12.51 -1.68 1.79
CA SER A 70 13.92 -1.41 2.03
C SER A 70 14.25 -0.80 3.41
N GLN A 71 13.31 -0.71 4.36
CA GLN A 71 13.59 -0.33 5.75
C GLN A 71 12.33 -0.43 6.65
N PRO A 72 12.45 -0.89 7.91
CA PRO A 72 11.38 -0.84 8.91
C PRO A 72 11.01 0.59 9.37
N LEU A 73 11.71 1.63 8.90
CA LEU A 73 11.70 2.96 9.53
C LEU A 73 10.60 3.92 9.08
N PHE A 74 9.84 3.63 8.02
CA PHE A 74 8.70 4.49 7.62
C PHE A 74 7.34 4.04 8.18
N CYS A 75 7.31 2.98 9.02
CA CYS A 75 6.09 2.55 9.70
C CYS A 75 6.05 2.93 11.20
N VAL A 76 7.08 3.65 11.69
CA VAL A 76 7.29 3.95 13.13
C VAL A 76 6.80 5.34 13.55
N ILE A 77 6.55 6.29 12.63
CA ILE A 77 6.22 7.68 13.01
C ILE A 77 4.89 7.83 13.76
N LEU A 78 4.00 6.82 13.77
CA LEU A 78 2.72 6.88 14.48
C LEU A 78 2.68 6.13 15.83
N LEU A 79 3.82 5.70 16.37
CA LEU A 79 3.90 5.21 17.76
C LEU A 79 4.42 6.28 18.75
N LEU A 80 4.62 7.53 18.31
CA LEU A 80 5.11 8.64 19.15
C LEU A 80 4.17 9.85 19.23
N THR A 81 2.94 9.75 18.70
CA THR A 81 1.91 10.77 18.93
C THR A 81 0.61 10.09 19.33
N HIS A 82 0.38 10.14 20.64
CA HIS A 82 -0.74 9.63 21.44
C HIS A 82 -0.69 8.15 21.86
#